data_AF-A0A3M1BEY4-F1
#
_entry.id   AF-A0A3M1BEY4-F1
#
_cell.length_a   1.000
_cell.length_b   1.000
_cell.length_c   1.000
_cell.angle_alpha   90.00
_cell.angle_beta   90.00
_cell.angle_gamma   90.00
#
_symmetry.space_group_name_H-M   'P 1'
#
loop_
_entity.id
_entity.type
_entity.pdbx_description
1 polymer ?
#
loop_
_entity_poly.entity_id
_entity_poly.type
_entity_poly.pdbx_seq_one_letter_code
_entity_poly.pdbx_strand_id
1 'polypeptide(L)'
;MSKNKHKLDEHKHLALEYQQVNENFRKLMDIRFKLLSYVPIFGGLAIFLLSFLGLNPEIQVTAVSNQQHMLFVAGLSMLGFITMLGIIFYDQRNSEQYNALIHRAKYLEEMFRSYNSPGARRKRPFGGQFLERPPRSKNMFGMSVGHDNGLALIYGTVLGAWFFPFLMGLLQWGIGIGLLNAHFFTADRSEFIVSLATAVAIFLAIRKFIELDKNDAQAWRRAGKQAIFVLVEKTEDGFKAYSPQFPDIEQTAATKGEVEKAIRKQLTEKRHQLESKGCEIKPRELDGLYV
;
A
#
# COMPACT_ATOMS: atom_id res chain seq x y z
N MET A 1 11.66 43.36 -16.86
CA MET A 1 11.98 42.12 -17.60
C MET A 1 12.35 40.92 -16.72
N SER A 2 13.14 41.07 -15.64
CA SER A 2 13.61 39.94 -14.80
C SER A 2 12.48 39.05 -14.19
N LYS A 3 11.40 39.64 -13.64
CA LYS A 3 10.30 38.88 -12.99
C LYS A 3 9.56 37.90 -13.92
N ASN A 4 9.38 38.26 -15.19
CA ASN A 4 8.68 37.39 -16.15
C ASN A 4 9.54 36.18 -16.55
N LYS A 5 10.86 36.36 -16.63
CA LYS A 5 11.79 35.25 -16.91
C LYS A 5 11.78 34.22 -15.78
N HIS A 6 11.87 34.67 -14.53
CA HIS A 6 11.79 33.79 -13.36
C HIS A 6 10.50 32.97 -13.33
N LYS A 7 9.34 33.61 -13.55
CA LYS A 7 8.04 32.92 -13.57
C LYS A 7 7.95 31.88 -14.69
N LEU A 8 8.51 32.20 -15.87
CA LEU A 8 8.55 31.26 -16.99
C LEU A 8 9.43 30.04 -16.68
N ASP A 9 10.59 30.26 -16.05
CA ASP A 9 11.51 29.20 -15.69
C ASP A 9 10.91 28.28 -14.60
N GLU A 10 10.19 28.84 -13.62
CA GLU A 10 9.43 28.10 -12.61
C GLU A 10 8.32 27.22 -13.24
N HIS A 11 7.53 27.77 -14.16
CA HIS A 11 6.50 27.00 -14.87
C HIS A 11 7.10 25.85 -15.68
N LYS A 12 8.24 26.06 -16.35
CA LYS A 12 8.95 25.01 -17.07
C LYS A 12 9.43 23.91 -16.12
N HIS A 13 9.99 24.29 -14.97
CA HIS A 13 10.43 23.32 -13.96
C HIS A 13 9.28 22.47 -13.44
N LEU A 14 8.15 23.09 -13.08
CA LEU A 14 6.95 22.37 -12.63
C LEU A 14 6.41 21.43 -13.72
N ALA A 15 6.50 21.82 -14.99
CA ALA A 15 5.99 21.02 -16.11
C ALA A 15 6.85 19.78 -16.33
N LEU A 16 8.17 19.95 -16.27
CA LEU A 16 9.12 18.85 -16.33
C LEU A 16 8.91 17.87 -15.17
N GLU A 17 8.73 18.37 -13.95
CA GLU A 17 8.47 17.52 -12.80
C GLU A 17 7.14 16.74 -12.94
N TYR A 18 6.08 17.41 -13.38
CA TYR A 18 4.79 16.77 -13.61
C TYR A 18 4.88 15.69 -14.70
N GLN A 19 5.66 15.93 -15.76
CA GLN A 19 5.94 14.93 -16.78
C GLN A 19 6.66 13.71 -16.18
N GLN A 20 7.71 13.91 -15.38
CA GLN A 20 8.44 12.82 -14.72
C GLN A 20 7.56 12.01 -13.77
N VAL A 21 6.69 12.67 -13.00
CA VAL A 21 5.71 12.00 -12.12
C VAL A 21 4.76 11.13 -12.94
N ASN A 22 4.27 11.61 -14.08
CA ASN A 22 3.40 10.86 -14.98
C ASN A 22 4.11 9.66 -15.64
N GLU A 23 5.36 9.83 -16.06
CA GLU A 23 6.17 8.74 -16.63
C GLU A 23 6.41 7.64 -15.59
N ASN A 24 6.80 8.02 -14.37
CA ASN A 24 6.96 7.08 -13.26
C ASN A 24 5.65 6.38 -12.91
N PHE A 25 4.53 7.11 -12.91
CA PHE A 25 3.20 6.56 -12.66
C PHE A 25 2.82 5.49 -13.70
N ARG A 26 3.02 5.77 -14.99
CA ARG A 26 2.77 4.81 -16.08
C ARG A 26 3.66 3.58 -15.96
N LYS A 27 4.93 3.76 -15.62
CA LYS A 27 5.89 2.66 -15.42
C LYS A 27 5.47 1.75 -14.27
N LEU A 28 5.07 2.31 -13.12
CA LEU A 28 4.57 1.51 -11.99
C LEU A 28 3.29 0.73 -12.34
N MET A 29 2.39 1.36 -13.09
CA MET A 29 1.16 0.73 -13.56
C MET A 29 1.45 -0.46 -14.49
N ASP A 30 2.38 -0.30 -15.44
CA ASP A 30 2.80 -1.38 -16.35
C ASP A 30 3.42 -2.57 -15.58
N ILE A 31 4.30 -2.29 -14.62
CA ILE A 31 4.88 -3.33 -13.75
C ILE A 31 3.78 -4.08 -13.00
N ARG A 32 2.80 -3.37 -12.43
CA ARG A 32 1.69 -3.99 -11.71
C ARG A 32 0.84 -4.87 -12.61
N PHE A 33 0.54 -4.44 -13.83
CA PHE A 33 -0.20 -5.26 -14.79
C PHE A 33 0.56 -6.52 -15.18
N LYS A 34 1.89 -6.42 -15.36
CA LYS A 34 2.75 -7.58 -15.61
C LYS A 34 2.72 -8.56 -14.44
N LEU A 35 2.78 -8.07 -13.19
CA LEU A 35 2.65 -8.94 -12.01
C LEU A 35 1.30 -9.63 -11.96
N LEU A 36 0.21 -8.89 -12.21
CA LEU A 36 -1.13 -9.45 -12.23
C LEU A 36 -1.29 -10.51 -13.33
N SER A 37 -0.57 -10.38 -14.45
CA SER A 37 -0.57 -11.38 -15.53
C SER A 37 0.07 -12.72 -15.13
N TYR A 38 0.97 -12.73 -14.15
CA TYR A 38 1.53 -13.98 -13.62
C TYR A 38 0.56 -14.72 -12.69
N VAL A 39 -0.41 -14.03 -12.09
CA VAL A 39 -1.30 -14.64 -11.09
C VAL A 39 -2.13 -15.79 -11.67
N PRO A 40 -2.77 -15.68 -12.86
CA PRO A 40 -3.43 -16.82 -13.50
C PRO A 40 -2.49 -17.98 -13.81
N ILE A 41 -1.23 -17.69 -14.18
CA ILE A 41 -0.23 -18.72 -14.50
C ILE A 41 0.11 -19.51 -13.23
N PHE A 42 0.46 -18.81 -12.14
CA PHE A 42 0.76 -19.46 -10.86
C PHE A 42 -0.47 -20.16 -10.25
N GLY A 43 -1.66 -19.57 -10.38
CA GLY A 43 -2.90 -20.21 -9.95
C GLY A 43 -3.19 -21.49 -10.75
N GLY A 44 -3.01 -21.45 -12.07
CA GLY A 44 -3.16 -22.62 -12.94
C GLY A 44 -2.15 -23.72 -12.61
N LEU A 45 -0.90 -23.36 -12.31
CA LEU A 45 0.12 -24.30 -11.85
C LEU A 45 -0.25 -24.94 -10.51
N ALA A 46 -0.75 -24.16 -9.55
CA ALA A 46 -1.20 -24.70 -8.26
C ALA A 46 -2.33 -25.74 -8.45
N ILE A 47 -3.33 -25.40 -9.27
CA ILE A 47 -4.46 -26.29 -9.56
C ILE A 47 -3.96 -27.54 -10.30
N PHE A 48 -3.11 -27.38 -11.32
CA PHE A 48 -2.53 -28.50 -12.05
C PHE A 48 -1.77 -29.45 -11.13
N LEU A 49 -0.94 -28.94 -10.23
CA LEU A 49 -0.20 -29.76 -9.27
C LEU A 49 -1.16 -30.49 -8.32
N LEU A 50 -2.18 -29.80 -7.81
CA LEU A 50 -3.18 -30.42 -6.94
C LEU A 50 -3.95 -31.54 -7.67
N SER A 51 -4.42 -31.27 -8.89
CA SER A 51 -5.20 -32.23 -9.69
C SER A 51 -4.36 -33.42 -10.16
N PHE A 52 -3.12 -33.18 -10.60
CA PHE A 52 -2.31 -34.22 -11.21
C PHE A 52 -1.52 -35.04 -10.19
N LEU A 53 -0.97 -34.40 -9.15
CA LEU A 53 -0.10 -35.04 -8.16
C LEU A 53 -0.80 -35.37 -6.84
N GLY A 54 -1.88 -34.66 -6.50
CA GLY A 54 -2.52 -34.75 -5.17
C GLY A 54 -3.79 -35.60 -5.12
N LEU A 55 -4.57 -35.67 -6.21
CA LEU A 55 -5.93 -36.21 -6.20
C LEU A 55 -6.14 -37.46 -7.07
N ASN A 56 -5.14 -37.94 -7.80
CA ASN A 56 -5.29 -39.11 -8.67
C ASN A 56 -4.98 -40.42 -7.92
N PRO A 57 -5.99 -41.22 -7.54
CA PRO A 57 -5.77 -42.47 -6.82
C PRO A 57 -5.15 -43.58 -7.68
N GLU A 58 -5.12 -43.44 -9.01
CA GLU A 58 -4.47 -44.40 -9.91
C GLU A 58 -2.94 -44.30 -9.92
N ILE A 59 -2.37 -43.16 -9.53
CA ILE A 59 -0.92 -42.99 -9.36
C ILE A 59 -0.53 -43.46 -7.94
N GLN A 60 -1.00 -44.65 -7.54
CA GLN A 60 -0.56 -45.31 -6.31
C GLN A 60 0.66 -46.15 -6.64
N VAL A 61 1.80 -45.48 -6.74
CA VAL A 61 3.10 -46.15 -6.65
C VAL A 61 3.22 -46.68 -5.20
N THR A 62 3.88 -47.82 -5.00
CA THR A 62 4.05 -48.55 -3.73
C THR A 62 4.08 -47.66 -2.46
N ALA A 63 3.50 -48.13 -1.33
CA ALA A 63 3.29 -47.34 -0.10
C ALA A 63 4.48 -46.50 0.42
N VAL A 64 5.73 -46.93 0.17
CA VAL A 64 6.95 -46.16 0.53
C VAL A 64 7.17 -44.96 -0.39
N SER A 65 6.81 -45.05 -1.67
CA SER A 65 6.86 -43.93 -2.62
C SER A 65 5.81 -42.86 -2.29
N ASN A 66 4.61 -43.24 -1.84
CA ASN A 66 3.52 -42.31 -1.53
C ASN A 66 3.93 -41.25 -0.50
N GLN A 67 4.75 -41.61 0.48
CA GLN A 67 5.19 -40.68 1.51
C GLN A 67 6.19 -39.63 0.99
N GLN A 68 7.11 -40.05 0.12
CA GLN A 68 8.05 -39.13 -0.54
C GLN A 68 7.33 -38.21 -1.52
N HIS A 69 6.32 -38.72 -2.24
CA HIS A 69 5.47 -37.93 -3.12
C HIS A 69 4.72 -36.82 -2.38
N MET A 70 4.12 -37.11 -1.21
CA MET A 70 3.38 -36.09 -0.46
C MET A 70 4.27 -35.01 0.14
N LEU A 71 5.46 -35.37 0.63
CA LEU A 71 6.47 -34.38 1.03
C LEU A 71 6.93 -33.52 -0.15
N PHE A 72 7.13 -34.12 -1.31
CA PHE A 72 7.52 -33.39 -2.52
C PHE A 72 6.44 -32.39 -2.93
N VAL A 73 5.16 -32.81 -2.95
CA VAL A 73 4.02 -31.93 -3.20
C VAL A 73 3.96 -30.80 -2.17
N ALA A 74 4.15 -31.11 -0.88
CA ALA A 74 4.17 -30.08 0.17
C ALA A 74 5.33 -29.09 -0.05
N GLY A 75 6.53 -29.58 -0.34
CA GLY A 75 7.70 -28.73 -0.60
C GLY A 75 7.53 -27.82 -1.81
N LEU A 76 7.01 -28.36 -2.91
CA LEU A 76 6.71 -27.58 -4.11
C LEU A 76 5.61 -26.55 -3.87
N SER A 77 4.59 -26.94 -3.09
CA SER A 77 3.49 -26.06 -2.71
C SER A 77 3.96 -24.90 -1.83
N MET A 78 4.86 -25.17 -0.88
CA MET A 78 5.49 -24.16 -0.04
C MET A 78 6.34 -23.19 -0.87
N LEU A 79 7.10 -23.69 -1.85
CA LEU A 79 7.87 -22.86 -2.77
C LEU A 79 6.97 -21.93 -3.60
N GLY A 80 5.87 -22.45 -4.14
CA GLY A 80 4.87 -21.66 -4.85
C GLY A 80 4.22 -20.60 -3.95
N PHE A 81 3.88 -20.96 -2.71
CA PHE A 81 3.32 -20.06 -1.70
C PHE A 81 4.30 -18.91 -1.37
N ILE A 82 5.56 -19.21 -1.08
CA ILE A 82 6.60 -18.20 -0.79
C ILE A 82 6.82 -17.29 -2.00
N THR A 83 6.86 -17.85 -3.21
CA THR A 83 7.01 -17.07 -4.45
C THR A 83 5.87 -16.07 -4.61
N MET A 84 4.63 -16.53 -4.38
CA MET A 84 3.45 -15.67 -4.40
C MET A 84 3.48 -14.59 -3.31
N LEU A 85 3.94 -14.91 -2.10
CA LEU A 85 4.15 -13.90 -1.06
C LEU A 85 5.16 -12.82 -1.50
N GLY A 86 6.26 -13.21 -2.15
CA GLY A 86 7.24 -12.28 -2.69
C GLY A 86 6.63 -11.33 -3.73
N ILE A 87 5.82 -11.86 -4.66
CA ILE A 87 5.08 -11.05 -5.64
C ILE A 87 4.15 -10.06 -4.94
N ILE A 88 3.43 -10.51 -3.92
CA ILE A 88 2.49 -9.66 -3.20
C ILE A 88 3.22 -8.55 -2.44
N PHE A 89 4.31 -8.85 -1.73
CA PHE A 89 5.11 -7.83 -1.04
C PHE A 89 5.65 -6.79 -2.01
N TYR A 90 6.12 -7.22 -3.18
CA TYR A 90 6.56 -6.30 -4.22
C TYR A 90 5.40 -5.41 -4.72
N ASP A 91 4.20 -5.96 -4.97
CA ASP A 91 3.03 -5.20 -5.42
C ASP A 91 2.50 -4.22 -4.34
N GLN A 92 2.60 -4.59 -3.05
CA GLN A 92 2.29 -3.68 -1.95
C GLN A 92 3.27 -2.50 -1.93
N ARG A 93 4.57 -2.77 -2.04
CA ARG A 93 5.57 -1.70 -2.10
C ARG A 93 5.39 -0.79 -3.31
N ASN A 94 5.00 -1.35 -4.46
CA ASN A 94 4.63 -0.59 -5.65
C ASN A 94 3.40 0.31 -5.38
N SER A 95 2.40 -0.21 -4.67
CA SER A 95 1.18 0.54 -4.30
C SER A 95 1.49 1.76 -3.43
N GLU A 96 2.44 1.66 -2.50
CA GLU A 96 2.90 2.79 -1.70
C GLU A 96 3.52 3.89 -2.58
N GLN A 97 4.42 3.51 -3.50
CA GLN A 97 5.06 4.44 -4.43
C GLN A 97 4.04 5.08 -5.38
N TYR A 98 3.09 4.29 -5.86
CA TYR A 98 1.99 4.74 -6.70
C TYR A 98 1.13 5.79 -5.99
N ASN A 99 0.77 5.55 -4.73
CA ASN A 99 0.04 6.53 -3.92
C ASN A 99 0.84 7.81 -3.71
N ALA A 100 2.15 7.70 -3.43
CA ALA A 100 3.04 8.86 -3.30
C ALA A 100 3.06 9.72 -4.57
N LEU A 101 3.19 9.09 -5.75
CA LEU A 101 3.17 9.79 -7.04
C LEU A 101 1.83 10.47 -7.31
N ILE A 102 0.70 9.83 -6.97
CA ILE A 102 -0.62 10.47 -7.09
C ILE A 102 -0.70 11.72 -6.21
N HIS A 103 -0.21 11.65 -4.98
CA HIS A 103 -0.21 12.80 -4.07
C HIS A 103 0.69 13.93 -4.60
N ARG A 104 1.87 13.59 -5.13
CA ARG A 104 2.76 14.57 -5.77
C ARG A 104 2.13 15.19 -7.01
N ALA A 105 1.49 14.38 -7.86
CA ALA A 105 0.80 14.87 -9.05
C ALA A 105 -0.33 15.83 -8.70
N LYS A 106 -1.17 15.51 -7.69
CA LYS A 106 -2.21 16.42 -7.19
C LYS A 106 -1.64 17.74 -6.71
N TYR A 107 -0.53 17.69 -5.97
CA TYR A 107 0.15 18.90 -5.50
C TYR A 107 0.62 19.77 -6.68
N LEU A 108 1.24 19.16 -7.70
CA LEU A 108 1.67 19.88 -8.90
C LEU A 108 0.48 20.46 -9.69
N GLU A 109 -0.64 19.73 -9.82
CA GLU A 109 -1.87 20.23 -10.45
C GLU A 109 -2.46 21.43 -9.69
N GLU A 110 -2.45 21.40 -8.36
CA GLU A 110 -2.86 22.54 -7.52
C GLU A 110 -1.95 23.76 -7.70
N MET A 111 -0.63 23.55 -7.91
CA MET A 111 0.34 24.61 -8.19
C MET A 111 0.15 25.22 -9.58
N PHE A 112 -0.20 24.41 -10.58
CA PHE A 112 -0.44 24.91 -11.93
C PHE A 112 -1.62 25.87 -12.01
N ARG A 113 -2.71 25.63 -11.26
CA ARG A 113 -3.97 26.42 -11.31
C ARG A 113 -4.51 26.64 -12.74
N SER A 114 -4.07 25.83 -13.71
CA SER A 114 -4.23 26.15 -15.14
C SER A 114 -5.57 25.72 -15.73
N TYR A 115 -6.28 24.79 -15.11
CA TYR A 115 -7.45 24.16 -15.72
C TYR A 115 -8.68 24.36 -14.85
N ASN A 116 -9.73 24.94 -15.43
CA ASN A 116 -11.05 24.93 -14.81
C ASN A 116 -11.58 23.49 -14.83
N SER A 117 -12.00 22.99 -13.67
CA SER A 117 -12.58 21.65 -13.60
C SER A 117 -13.94 21.62 -14.31
N PRO A 118 -14.20 20.68 -15.24
CA PRO A 118 -15.52 20.51 -15.86
C PRO A 118 -16.63 20.22 -14.84
N GLY A 119 -16.26 19.70 -13.66
CA GLY A 119 -17.16 19.43 -12.53
C GLY A 119 -16.83 20.27 -11.30
N ALA A 120 -16.24 21.46 -11.47
CA ALA A 120 -15.79 22.32 -10.39
C ALA A 120 -16.86 22.46 -9.29
N ARG A 121 -16.66 21.80 -8.15
CA ARG A 121 -17.43 22.09 -6.95
C ARG A 121 -17.03 23.50 -6.52
N ARG A 122 -17.97 24.31 -5.99
CA ARG A 122 -17.73 25.70 -5.52
C ARG A 122 -16.45 25.90 -4.68
N LYS A 123 -15.91 24.84 -4.05
CA LYS A 123 -14.71 24.86 -3.20
C LYS A 123 -13.38 24.59 -3.92
N ARG A 124 -13.37 24.12 -5.18
CA ARG A 124 -12.14 23.83 -5.96
C ARG A 124 -12.37 24.17 -7.43
N PRO A 125 -12.04 25.39 -7.89
CA PRO A 125 -12.22 25.78 -9.28
C PRO A 125 -11.23 25.08 -10.23
N PHE A 126 -10.11 24.59 -9.69
CA PHE A 126 -9.04 23.96 -10.47
C PHE A 126 -9.21 22.44 -10.58
N GLY A 127 -8.97 21.92 -11.77
CA GLY A 127 -9.06 20.51 -12.15
C GLY A 127 -7.70 19.89 -12.48
N GLY A 128 -7.73 18.62 -12.91
CA GLY A 128 -6.56 17.83 -13.26
C GLY A 128 -6.86 16.34 -13.23
N GLN A 129 -6.06 15.54 -13.96
CA GLN A 129 -6.25 14.09 -14.06
C GLN A 129 -6.26 13.42 -12.68
N PHE A 130 -5.43 13.89 -11.75
CA PHE A 130 -5.34 13.29 -10.41
C PHE A 130 -6.25 13.98 -9.40
N LEU A 131 -6.48 15.28 -9.51
CA LEU A 131 -7.41 16.04 -8.66
C LEU A 131 -8.88 15.66 -8.86
N GLU A 132 -9.27 15.31 -10.09
CA GLU A 132 -10.65 14.95 -10.44
C GLU A 132 -10.94 13.45 -10.31
N ARG A 133 -10.02 12.68 -9.72
CA ARG A 133 -10.21 11.25 -9.53
C ARG A 133 -11.52 10.99 -8.76
N PRO A 134 -12.44 10.17 -9.29
CA PRO A 134 -13.72 9.93 -8.65
C PRO A 134 -13.54 9.33 -7.25
N PRO A 135 -14.41 9.69 -6.29
CA PRO A 135 -14.33 9.13 -4.95
C PRO A 135 -14.57 7.62 -4.99
N ARG A 136 -13.95 6.89 -4.05
CA ARG A 136 -14.17 5.44 -3.83
C ARG A 136 -15.56 5.19 -3.19
N SER A 137 -16.65 5.53 -3.89
CA SER A 137 -18.03 5.42 -3.37
C SER A 137 -18.81 4.24 -3.95
N LYS A 138 -18.22 3.50 -4.90
CA LYS A 138 -18.87 2.32 -5.47
C LYS A 138 -18.77 1.15 -4.50
N ASN A 139 -19.88 0.46 -4.29
CA ASN A 139 -19.94 -0.78 -3.52
C ASN A 139 -20.46 -1.90 -4.43
N MET A 140 -19.96 -3.12 -4.23
CA MET A 140 -20.40 -4.33 -4.91
C MET A 140 -20.52 -5.43 -3.85
N PHE A 141 -21.70 -6.06 -3.76
CA PHE A 141 -22.02 -7.06 -2.71
C PHE A 141 -21.76 -6.57 -1.28
N GLY A 142 -22.06 -5.31 -0.98
CA GLY A 142 -21.83 -4.72 0.35
C GLY A 142 -20.36 -4.39 0.67
N MET A 143 -19.42 -4.71 -0.22
CA MET A 143 -18.01 -4.36 -0.09
C MET A 143 -17.67 -3.15 -0.95
N SER A 144 -16.79 -2.27 -0.48
CA SER A 144 -16.31 -1.14 -1.28
C SER A 144 -15.50 -1.64 -2.47
N VAL A 145 -15.84 -1.20 -3.68
CA VAL A 145 -15.08 -1.51 -4.89
C VAL A 145 -13.82 -0.66 -4.87
N GLY A 146 -12.72 -1.32 -4.54
CA GLY A 146 -11.38 -0.73 -4.51
C GLY A 146 -10.41 -1.66 -5.21
N HIS A 147 -9.39 -1.06 -5.83
CA HIS A 147 -8.27 -1.77 -6.44
C HIS A 147 -7.65 -2.77 -5.44
N ASP A 148 -7.48 -2.31 -4.20
CA ASP A 148 -6.81 -3.04 -3.13
C ASP A 148 -7.63 -4.25 -2.66
N ASN A 149 -8.96 -4.11 -2.59
CA ASN A 149 -9.88 -5.22 -2.28
C ASN A 149 -9.90 -6.27 -3.39
N GLY A 150 -9.88 -5.85 -4.65
CA GLY A 150 -9.82 -6.76 -5.80
C GLY A 150 -8.54 -7.59 -5.79
N LEU A 151 -7.40 -6.95 -5.51
CA LEU A 151 -6.12 -7.65 -5.37
C LEU A 151 -6.09 -8.58 -4.17
N ALA A 152 -6.60 -8.16 -3.01
CA ALA A 152 -6.66 -9.03 -1.83
C ALA A 152 -7.44 -10.31 -2.13
N LEU A 153 -8.55 -10.21 -2.87
CA LEU A 153 -9.33 -11.38 -3.29
C LEU A 153 -8.55 -12.28 -4.24
N ILE A 154 -7.96 -11.71 -5.31
CA ILE A 154 -7.17 -12.47 -6.31
C ILE A 154 -5.97 -13.17 -5.65
N TYR A 155 -5.17 -12.44 -4.89
CA TYR A 155 -3.99 -12.99 -4.23
C TYR A 155 -4.36 -13.97 -3.11
N GLY A 156 -5.41 -13.69 -2.34
CA GLY A 156 -5.89 -14.58 -1.29
C GLY A 156 -6.30 -15.95 -1.85
N THR A 157 -7.03 -15.96 -2.97
CA THR A 157 -7.41 -17.22 -3.64
C THR A 157 -6.19 -18.00 -4.13
N VAL A 158 -5.22 -17.34 -4.78
CA VAL A 158 -4.03 -18.05 -5.29
C VAL A 158 -3.10 -18.52 -4.17
N LEU A 159 -2.92 -17.73 -3.11
CA LEU A 159 -2.22 -18.19 -1.91
C LEU A 159 -2.92 -19.41 -1.30
N GLY A 160 -4.25 -19.40 -1.26
CA GLY A 160 -5.06 -20.55 -0.85
C GLY A 160 -4.79 -21.81 -1.66
N ALA A 161 -4.73 -21.67 -2.99
CA ALA A 161 -4.46 -22.77 -3.90
C ALA A 161 -3.08 -23.42 -3.68
N TRP A 162 -2.08 -22.64 -3.24
CA TRP A 162 -0.77 -23.16 -2.84
C TRP A 162 -0.75 -23.68 -1.40
N PHE A 163 -1.47 -23.05 -0.49
CA PHE A 163 -1.47 -23.40 0.93
C PHE A 163 -2.21 -24.71 1.22
N PHE A 164 -3.28 -25.00 0.47
CA PHE A 164 -4.05 -26.24 0.62
C PHE A 164 -3.22 -27.51 0.40
N PRO A 165 -2.58 -27.74 -0.77
CA PRO A 165 -1.75 -28.94 -0.99
C PRO A 165 -0.56 -29.02 -0.04
N PHE A 166 -0.03 -27.88 0.42
CA PHE A 166 1.00 -27.86 1.47
C PHE A 166 0.49 -28.47 2.78
N LEU A 167 -0.65 -28.00 3.29
CA LEU A 167 -1.23 -28.53 4.52
C LEU A 167 -1.65 -29.99 4.38
N MET A 168 -2.25 -30.36 3.25
CA MET A 168 -2.63 -31.75 2.98
C MET A 168 -1.41 -32.68 2.97
N GLY A 169 -0.35 -32.29 2.25
CA GLY A 169 0.88 -33.09 2.18
C GLY A 169 1.57 -33.24 3.55
N LEU A 170 1.61 -32.17 4.36
CA LEU A 170 2.12 -32.24 5.73
C LEU A 170 1.29 -33.14 6.63
N LEU A 171 -0.04 -33.05 6.55
CA LEU A 171 -0.95 -33.85 7.36
C LEU A 171 -0.80 -35.34 7.02
N GLN A 172 -0.83 -35.68 5.73
CA GLN A 172 -0.67 -37.06 5.27
C GLN A 172 0.71 -37.62 5.59
N TRP A 173 1.76 -36.81 5.45
CA TRP A 173 3.10 -37.21 5.86
C TRP A 173 3.16 -37.53 7.36
N GLY A 174 2.59 -36.65 8.21
CA GLY A 174 2.54 -36.83 9.66
C GLY A 174 1.76 -38.07 10.11
N ILE A 175 0.66 -38.40 9.42
CA ILE A 175 -0.05 -39.67 9.60
C ILE A 175 0.85 -40.84 9.18
N GLY A 176 1.52 -40.74 8.03
CA GLY A 176 2.39 -41.80 7.49
C GLY A 176 3.58 -42.16 8.38
N ILE A 177 4.17 -41.20 9.10
CA ILE A 177 5.24 -41.47 10.09
C ILE A 177 4.72 -41.81 11.50
N GLY A 178 3.40 -41.88 11.70
CA GLY A 178 2.80 -42.21 13.00
C GLY A 178 2.84 -41.07 14.03
N LEU A 179 3.17 -39.83 13.64
CA LEU A 179 3.05 -38.66 14.53
C LEU A 179 1.59 -38.31 14.80
N LEU A 180 0.70 -38.60 13.85
CA LEU A 180 -0.72 -38.34 13.95
C LEU A 180 -1.52 -39.65 13.90
N ASN A 181 -2.55 -39.74 14.73
CA ASN A 181 -3.34 -40.95 14.84
C ASN A 181 -4.33 -41.06 13.67
N ALA A 182 -4.10 -42.04 12.79
CA ALA A 182 -4.93 -42.30 11.61
C ALA A 182 -6.42 -42.54 11.96
N HIS A 183 -6.74 -43.03 13.15
CA HIS A 183 -8.14 -43.20 13.58
C HIS A 183 -8.90 -41.88 13.73
N PHE A 184 -8.20 -40.80 14.07
CA PHE A 184 -8.83 -39.48 14.20
C PHE A 184 -8.97 -38.79 12.84
N PHE A 185 -8.03 -39.06 11.92
CA PHE A 185 -7.96 -38.45 10.60
C PHE A 185 -8.35 -39.46 9.51
N THR A 186 -9.64 -39.84 9.50
CA THR A 186 -10.21 -40.50 8.32
C THR A 186 -10.14 -39.55 7.13
N ALA A 187 -10.04 -40.08 5.90
CA ALA A 187 -9.89 -39.27 4.67
C ALA A 187 -10.87 -38.08 4.61
N ASP A 188 -12.17 -38.37 4.80
CA ASP A 188 -13.24 -37.35 4.81
C ASP A 188 -13.05 -36.25 5.87
N ARG A 189 -12.52 -36.60 7.06
CA ARG A 189 -12.32 -35.64 8.15
C ARG A 189 -11.07 -34.79 7.92
N SER A 190 -10.00 -35.39 7.42
CA SER A 190 -8.76 -34.65 7.10
C SER A 190 -8.98 -33.61 6.01
N GLU A 191 -9.70 -33.96 4.95
CA GLU A 191 -10.01 -33.02 3.85
C GLU A 191 -10.86 -31.85 4.33
N PHE A 192 -11.89 -32.12 5.14
CA PHE A 192 -12.72 -31.07 5.72
C PHE A 192 -11.92 -30.13 6.64
N ILE A 193 -11.11 -30.69 7.56
CA ILE A 193 -10.30 -29.89 8.50
C ILE A 193 -9.30 -29.01 7.74
N VAL A 194 -8.60 -29.57 6.75
CA VAL A 194 -7.62 -28.80 5.97
C VAL A 194 -8.31 -27.74 5.12
N SER A 195 -9.43 -28.07 4.47
CA SER A 195 -10.22 -27.09 3.70
C SER A 195 -10.69 -25.93 4.57
N LEU A 196 -11.18 -26.22 5.79
CA LEU A 196 -11.60 -25.21 6.75
C LEU A 196 -10.41 -24.36 7.21
N ALA A 197 -9.27 -24.98 7.55
CA ALA A 197 -8.06 -24.28 7.95
C ALA A 197 -7.53 -23.36 6.83
N THR A 198 -7.52 -23.83 5.59
CA THR A 198 -7.15 -23.03 4.42
C THR A 198 -8.13 -21.86 4.25
N ALA A 199 -9.44 -22.10 4.32
CA ALA A 199 -10.45 -21.03 4.18
C ALA A 199 -10.27 -19.94 5.26
N VAL A 200 -10.03 -20.35 6.51
CA VAL A 200 -9.75 -19.41 7.62
C VAL A 200 -8.45 -18.65 7.35
N ALA A 201 -7.38 -19.32 6.93
CA ALA A 201 -6.10 -18.67 6.62
C ALA A 201 -6.24 -17.63 5.48
N ILE A 202 -6.96 -17.98 4.40
CA ILE A 202 -7.28 -17.05 3.30
C ILE A 202 -8.05 -15.85 3.84
N PHE A 203 -9.09 -16.08 4.66
CA PHE A 203 -9.89 -15.00 5.22
C PHE A 203 -9.06 -14.05 6.10
N LEU A 204 -8.20 -14.59 6.97
CA LEU A 204 -7.30 -13.81 7.82
C LEU A 204 -6.28 -13.02 6.98
N ALA A 205 -5.71 -13.64 5.95
CA ALA A 205 -4.79 -12.96 5.03
C ALA A 205 -5.47 -11.79 4.32
N ILE A 206 -6.65 -12.01 3.72
CA ILE A 206 -7.46 -10.95 3.07
C ILE A 206 -7.74 -9.82 4.06
N ARG A 207 -8.19 -10.16 5.28
CA ARG A 207 -8.46 -9.16 6.32
C ARG A 207 -7.21 -8.36 6.67
N LYS A 208 -6.05 -9.01 6.79
CA LYS A 208 -4.79 -8.33 7.11
C LYS A 208 -4.33 -7.40 5.99
N PHE A 209 -4.48 -7.81 4.73
CA PHE A 209 -4.21 -6.95 3.57
C PHE A 209 -5.08 -5.68 3.58
N ILE A 210 -6.38 -5.83 3.84
CA ILE A 210 -7.31 -4.70 3.94
C ILE A 210 -6.93 -3.77 5.09
N GLU A 211 -6.46 -4.31 6.22
CA GLU A 211 -6.00 -3.53 7.37
C GLU A 211 -4.74 -2.73 7.05
N LEU A 212 -3.74 -3.35 6.41
CA LEU A 212 -2.51 -2.69 5.99
C LEU A 212 -2.78 -1.52 5.04
N ASP A 213 -3.62 -1.73 4.02
CA ASP A 213 -4.00 -0.65 3.09
C ASP A 213 -4.71 0.51 3.81
N LYS A 214 -5.59 0.21 4.76
CA LYS A 214 -6.24 1.25 5.57
C LYS A 214 -5.23 2.04 6.38
N ASN A 215 -4.23 1.38 6.96
CA ASN A 215 -3.19 2.02 7.74
C ASN A 215 -2.30 2.91 6.86
N ASP A 216 -1.92 2.44 5.67
CA ASP A 216 -1.14 3.21 4.71
C ASP A 216 -1.91 4.41 4.17
N ALA A 217 -3.17 4.22 3.78
CA ALA A 217 -4.03 5.32 3.36
C ALA A 217 -4.20 6.37 4.47
N GLN A 218 -4.25 5.95 5.73
CA GLN A 218 -4.24 6.87 6.87
C GLN A 218 -2.89 7.56 7.05
N ALA A 219 -1.77 6.84 6.93
CA ALA A 219 -0.42 7.40 7.02
C ALA A 219 -0.21 8.47 5.95
N TRP A 220 -0.63 8.23 4.71
CA TRP A 220 -0.59 9.22 3.64
C TRP A 220 -1.55 10.39 3.86
N ARG A 221 -2.73 10.16 4.44
CA ARG A 221 -3.59 11.27 4.87
C ARG A 221 -2.98 12.10 5.99
N ARG A 222 -2.12 11.52 6.83
CA ARG A 222 -1.37 12.25 7.86
C ARG A 222 -0.21 13.02 7.23
N ALA A 223 0.54 12.39 6.33
CA ALA A 223 1.66 13.03 5.62
C ALA A 223 1.21 14.14 4.64
N GLY A 224 0.07 13.94 3.96
CA GLY A 224 -0.50 14.89 3.00
C GLY A 224 -1.33 16.01 3.64
N LYS A 225 -1.68 15.91 4.92
CA LYS A 225 -2.00 17.10 5.71
C LYS A 225 -0.66 17.78 5.90
N GLN A 226 -0.47 18.91 5.22
CA GLN A 226 0.79 19.66 5.22
C GLN A 226 1.25 19.85 6.66
N ALA A 227 2.17 19.00 7.12
CA ALA A 227 2.95 19.31 8.28
C ALA A 227 3.70 20.59 7.92
N ILE A 228 3.56 21.61 8.76
CA ILE A 228 4.48 22.72 8.69
C ILE A 228 5.84 22.12 9.06
N PHE A 229 6.73 22.06 8.07
CA PHE A 229 8.08 21.59 8.27
C PHE A 229 8.80 22.66 9.07
N VAL A 230 9.37 22.24 10.19
CA VAL A 230 10.25 23.06 11.00
C VAL A 230 11.62 22.42 10.93
N LEU A 231 12.56 23.11 10.29
CA LEU A 231 13.95 22.70 10.26
C LEU A 231 14.62 23.25 11.51
N VAL A 232 15.29 22.39 12.27
CA VAL A 232 16.07 22.78 13.44
C VAL A 232 17.54 22.49 13.18
N GLU A 233 18.34 23.55 13.17
CA GLU A 233 19.77 23.52 12.95
C GLU A 233 20.50 23.88 14.25
N LYS A 234 21.62 23.21 14.53
CA LYS A 234 22.47 23.54 15.67
C LYS A 234 23.37 24.72 15.29
N THR A 235 23.42 25.75 16.12
CA THR A 235 24.28 26.93 15.95
C THR A 235 25.34 26.98 17.06
N GLU A 236 26.29 27.91 16.98
CA GLU A 236 27.30 28.12 18.02
C GLU A 236 26.66 28.46 19.37
N ASP A 237 25.59 29.26 19.36
CA ASP A 237 24.88 29.75 20.55
C ASP A 237 23.68 28.89 20.98
N GLY A 238 23.40 27.77 20.30
CA GLY A 238 22.28 26.89 20.64
C GLY A 238 21.63 26.20 19.43
N PHE A 239 20.32 26.43 19.25
CA PHE A 239 19.51 25.87 18.17
C PHE A 239 18.71 26.96 17.47
N LYS A 240 18.64 26.90 16.15
CA LYS A 240 17.82 27.75 15.29
C LYS A 240 16.76 26.91 14.61
N ALA A 241 15.50 27.32 14.73
CA ALA A 241 14.37 26.68 14.07
C ALA A 241 13.76 27.65 13.06
N TYR A 242 13.42 27.18 11.86
CA TYR A 242 12.68 27.97 10.88
C TYR A 242 11.75 27.10 10.05
N SER A 243 10.70 27.72 9.49
CA SER A 243 9.80 27.05 8.58
C SER A 243 10.06 27.49 7.13
N PRO A 244 10.46 26.59 6.21
CA PRO A 244 10.62 26.95 4.80
C PRO A 244 9.34 27.49 4.15
N GLN A 245 8.17 27.13 4.70
CA GLN A 245 6.86 27.58 4.23
C GLN A 245 6.51 28.99 4.71
N PHE A 246 7.11 29.43 5.83
CA PHE A 246 6.95 30.75 6.42
C PHE A 246 8.33 31.34 6.71
N PRO A 247 9.01 31.90 5.68
CA PRO A 247 10.38 32.40 5.81
C PRO A 247 10.54 33.52 6.84
N ASP A 248 9.44 34.16 7.23
CA ASP A 248 9.37 35.20 8.26
C ASP A 248 9.30 34.63 9.69
N ILE A 249 9.19 33.31 9.84
CA ILE A 249 9.10 32.62 11.12
C ILE A 249 10.41 31.86 11.36
N GLU A 250 11.23 32.46 12.21
CA GLU A 250 12.50 31.93 12.67
C GLU A 250 12.63 32.17 14.18
N GLN A 251 13.15 31.18 14.92
CA GLN A 251 13.41 31.27 16.35
C GLN A 251 14.78 30.69 16.69
N THR A 252 15.42 31.24 17.73
CA THR A 252 16.68 30.73 18.28
C THR A 252 16.53 30.53 19.78
N ALA A 253 17.03 29.42 20.32
CA ALA A 253 17.06 29.17 21.75
C ALA A 253 18.27 28.32 22.16
N ALA A 254 18.62 28.36 23.45
CA ALA A 254 19.75 27.59 23.99
C ALA A 254 19.52 26.08 23.90
N THR A 255 18.27 25.63 24.02
CA THR A 255 17.91 24.20 23.97
C THR A 255 16.95 23.89 22.82
N LYS A 256 17.02 22.66 22.29
CA LYS A 256 16.11 22.16 21.25
C LYS A 256 14.64 22.28 21.69
N GLY A 257 14.32 21.94 22.94
CA GLY A 257 12.96 22.01 23.47
C GLY A 257 12.40 23.44 23.54
N GLU A 258 13.23 24.43 23.85
CA GLU A 258 12.82 25.84 23.88
C GLU A 258 12.56 26.39 22.48
N VAL A 259 13.45 26.08 21.51
CA VAL A 259 13.28 26.58 20.14
C VAL A 259 12.04 25.97 19.48
N GLU A 260 11.78 24.68 19.74
CA GLU A 260 10.57 23.99 19.31
C GLU A 260 9.30 24.62 19.88
N LYS A 261 9.30 24.93 21.17
CA LYS A 261 8.15 25.56 21.83
C LYS A 261 7.92 26.98 21.31
N ALA A 262 8.99 27.74 21.07
CA ALA A 262 8.92 29.11 20.57
C ALA A 262 8.38 29.16 19.13
N ILE A 263 8.88 28.32 18.23
CA ILE A 263 8.42 28.31 16.84
C ILE A 263 6.99 27.78 16.72
N ARG A 264 6.58 26.80 17.54
CA ARG A 264 5.17 26.37 17.64
C ARG A 264 4.24 27.53 18.00
N LYS A 265 4.66 28.38 18.95
CA LYS A 265 3.89 29.56 19.36
C LYS A 265 3.73 30.54 18.19
N GLN A 266 4.81 30.88 17.50
CA GLN A 266 4.75 31.80 16.35
C GLN A 266 3.92 31.26 15.19
N LEU A 267 4.03 29.97 14.88
CA LEU A 267 3.21 29.33 13.85
C LEU A 267 1.71 29.37 14.20
N THR A 268 1.38 29.21 15.49
CA THR A 268 0.00 29.32 15.98
C THR A 268 -0.53 30.77 15.86
N GLU A 269 0.29 31.76 16.21
CA GLU A 269 -0.05 33.17 16.07
C GLU A 269 -0.23 33.56 14.59
N LYS A 270 0.68 33.13 13.71
CA LYS A 270 0.59 33.37 12.26
C LYS A 270 -0.68 32.77 11.67
N ARG A 271 -1.06 31.58 12.14
CA ARG A 271 -2.32 30.94 11.74
C ARG A 271 -3.53 31.81 12.10
N HIS A 272 -3.62 32.28 13.35
CA HIS A 272 -4.71 33.17 13.75
C HIS A 272 -4.75 34.47 12.93
N GLN A 273 -3.58 35.02 12.57
CA GLN A 273 -3.50 36.18 11.68
C GLN A 273 -3.99 35.89 10.25
N LEU A 274 -3.78 34.69 9.75
CA LEU A 274 -4.25 34.28 8.43
C LEU A 274 -5.76 33.97 8.46
N GLU A 275 -6.24 33.29 9.51
CA GLU A 275 -7.67 33.04 9.73
C GLU A 275 -8.46 34.36 9.83
N SER A 276 -7.95 35.36 10.54
CA SER A 276 -8.61 36.69 10.66
C SER A 276 -8.65 37.45 9.34
N LYS A 277 -7.74 37.15 8.40
CA LYS A 277 -7.75 37.68 7.03
C LYS A 277 -8.68 36.91 6.08
N GLY A 278 -9.42 35.92 6.58
CA GLY A 278 -10.31 35.08 5.78
C GLY A 278 -9.60 33.96 5.02
N CYS A 279 -8.31 33.69 5.31
CA CYS A 279 -7.64 32.52 4.77
C CYS A 279 -8.10 31.28 5.56
N GLU A 280 -8.82 30.37 4.90
CA GLU A 280 -9.23 29.09 5.50
C GLU A 280 -8.01 28.17 5.66
N ILE A 281 -7.33 28.24 6.81
CA ILE A 281 -6.30 27.26 7.19
C ILE A 281 -7.01 26.09 7.86
N LYS A 282 -6.82 24.87 7.35
CA LYS A 282 -7.48 23.72 7.93
C LYS A 282 -6.90 23.46 9.31
N PRO A 283 -7.72 23.33 10.38
CA PRO A 283 -7.23 23.22 11.76
C PRO A 283 -6.25 22.08 12.04
N ARG A 284 -6.19 21.07 11.16
CA ARG A 284 -5.41 19.84 11.30
C ARG A 284 -3.99 19.90 10.72
N GLU A 285 -3.52 21.05 10.25
CA GLU A 285 -2.17 21.24 9.65
C GLU A 285 -1.09 21.60 10.68
N LEU A 286 -1.46 22.03 11.90
CA LEU A 286 -0.52 22.46 12.95
C LEU A 286 -0.26 21.42 14.05
N ASP A 287 -1.15 20.46 14.23
CA ASP A 287 -0.99 19.42 15.27
C ASP A 287 0.15 18.43 14.94
N GLY A 288 0.59 18.39 13.68
CA GLY A 288 1.67 17.56 13.18
C GLY A 288 2.98 18.32 13.00
N LEU A 289 3.44 19.08 13.98
CA LEU A 289 4.82 19.59 13.96
C LEU A 289 5.78 18.41 14.11
N TYR A 290 6.42 18.03 13.00
CA TYR A 290 7.56 17.13 12.98
C TYR A 290 8.81 18.00 13.09
N VAL A 291 9.56 17.81 14.18
CA VAL A 291 10.86 18.46 14.45
C VAL A 291 11.95 17.42 14.42
#